data_AF-D3DB97-F1
#
_entry.id   AF-D3DB97-F1
#
_cell.length_a   1.000
_cell.length_b   1.000
_cell.length_c   1.000
_cell.angle_alpha   90.00
_cell.angle_beta   90.00
_cell.angle_gamma   90.00
#
_symmetry.space_group_name_H-M   'P 1'
#
loop_
_entity.id
_entity.type
_entity.pdbx_description
1 polymer ?
#
loop_
_entity_poly.entity_id
_entity_poly.type
_entity_poly.pdbx_seq_one_letter_code
_entity_poly.pdbx_strand_id
1 'polypeptide(L)' 'CFWPEELRALLTSAGLEVDWIRPRTVLSAEAVRRAVAEDVSCFPTLVRTEVELAAEREGESIGIHLIASARRPD' A
#
# COMPACT_ATOMS: atom_id res chain seq x y z
N CYS A 1 12.65 8.39 -3.22
CA CYS A 1 11.41 7.88 -2.60
C CYS A 1 10.27 8.73 -3.10
N PHE A 2 9.26 8.14 -3.75
CA PHE A 2 8.08 8.87 -4.23
C PHE A 2 7.04 8.94 -3.11
N TRP A 3 6.64 10.15 -2.74
CA TRP A 3 5.57 10.40 -1.78
C TRP A 3 4.20 10.45 -2.49
N PRO A 4 3.09 10.23 -1.75
CA PRO A 4 1.74 10.27 -2.33
C PRO A 4 1.42 11.55 -3.11
N GLU A 5 1.95 12.69 -2.64
CA GLU A 5 1.75 14.01 -3.25
C GLU A 5 2.46 14.11 -4.60
N GLU A 6 3.67 13.58 -4.70
CA GLU A 6 4.46 13.54 -5.93
C GLU A 6 3.80 12.63 -6.97
N LEU A 7 3.29 11.46 -6.54
CA LEU A 7 2.53 10.56 -7.41
C LEU A 7 1.21 11.20 -7.88
N ARG A 8 0.51 11.93 -7.00
CA ARG A 8 -0.71 12.66 -7.38
C ARG A 8 -0.41 13.74 -8.41
N ALA A 9 0.65 14.52 -8.19
CA ALA A 9 1.07 15.56 -9.12
C ALA A 9 1.40 14.97 -10.50
N LEU A 10 2.13 13.84 -10.53
CA LEU A 10 2.43 13.10 -11.75
C LEU A 10 1.16 12.69 -12.50
N LEU A 11 0.23 12.00 -11.83
CA LEU A 11 -1.02 11.54 -12.45
C LEU A 11 -1.90 12.70 -12.93
N THR A 12 -1.98 13.77 -12.15
CA THR A 12 -2.76 14.97 -12.51
C THR A 12 -2.15 15.70 -13.69
N SER A 13 -0.81 15.80 -13.75
CA SER A 13 -0.10 16.37 -14.91
C SER A 13 -0.31 15.58 -16.20
N ALA A 14 -0.63 14.29 -16.09
CA ALA A 14 -1.00 13.44 -17.21
C ALA A 14 -2.50 13.56 -17.59
N GLY A 15 -3.25 14.46 -16.95
CA GLY A 15 -4.67 14.71 -17.21
C GLY A 15 -5.60 13.66 -16.60
N LEU A 16 -5.14 12.89 -15.60
CA LEU A 16 -5.97 11.93 -14.87
C LEU A 16 -6.53 12.55 -13.59
N GLU A 17 -7.76 12.18 -13.25
CA GLU A 17 -8.36 12.46 -11.94
C GLU A 17 -8.06 11.29 -10.99
N VAL A 18 -7.43 11.59 -9.86
CA VAL A 18 -6.99 10.56 -8.90
C VAL A 18 -8.06 10.31 -7.83
N ASP A 19 -8.62 9.11 -7.81
CA ASP A 19 -9.61 8.69 -6.81
C ASP A 19 -8.95 8.46 -5.43
N TRP A 20 -7.88 7.65 -5.40
CA TRP A 20 -7.15 7.33 -4.19
C TRP A 20 -5.69 6.97 -4.46
N ILE A 21 -4.85 7.17 -3.44
CA ILE A 21 -3.46 6.70 -3.38
C ILE A 21 -3.28 6.05 -2.01
N ARG A 22 -2.65 4.87 -1.96
CA ARG A 22 -2.36 4.18 -0.70
C ARG A 22 -1.07 3.38 -0.77
N PRO A 23 -0.43 3.09 0.37
CA PRO A 23 0.64 2.11 0.44
C PRO A 23 0.17 0.77 -0.11
N ARG A 24 1.06 0.11 -0.85
CA ARG A 24 0.90 -1.29 -1.19
C ARG A 24 1.17 -2.09 0.08
N THR A 25 0.15 -2.74 0.60
CA THR A 25 0.30 -3.74 1.67
C THR A 25 0.17 -5.14 1.09
N VAL A 26 0.89 -6.11 1.66
CA VAL A 26 0.76 -7.53 1.31
C VAL A 26 -0.51 -8.10 1.94
N LEU A 27 -0.73 -7.79 3.21
CA LEU A 27 -1.92 -8.17 3.94
C LEU A 27 -3.07 -7.22 3.61
N SER A 28 -4.26 -7.79 3.41
CA SER A 28 -5.47 -6.99 3.27
C SER A 28 -5.92 -6.45 4.63
N ALA A 29 -6.46 -5.23 4.65
CA ALA A 29 -6.97 -4.60 5.87
C ALA A 29 -8.04 -5.46 6.56
N GLU A 30 -8.84 -6.21 5.78
CA GLU A 30 -9.86 -7.10 6.32
C GLU A 30 -9.26 -8.35 7.00
N ALA A 31 -8.22 -8.95 6.40
CA ALA A 31 -7.51 -10.07 7.02
C ALA A 31 -6.87 -9.65 8.35
N VAL A 32 -6.24 -8.47 8.39
CA VAL A 32 -5.67 -7.90 9.62
C VAL A 32 -6.76 -7.63 10.66
N ARG A 33 -7.88 -6.99 10.27
CA ARG A 33 -8.99 -6.74 11.20
C ARG A 33 -9.55 -8.01 11.80
N ARG A 34 -9.77 -9.05 10.99
CA ARG A 34 -10.31 -10.33 11.48
C ARG A 34 -9.33 -11.03 12.43
N ALA A 35 -8.06 -11.09 12.08
CA ALA A 35 -7.04 -11.72 12.92
C ALA A 35 -6.90 -11.01 14.28
N VAL A 36 -6.82 -9.68 14.29
CA VAL A 36 -6.70 -8.89 15.53
C VAL A 36 -7.97 -8.95 16.38
N ALA A 37 -9.14 -9.03 15.77
CA ALA A 37 -10.41 -9.19 16.50
C ALA A 37 -10.52 -10.56 17.18
N GLU A 38 -9.91 -11.59 16.60
CA GLU A 38 -9.85 -12.94 17.17
C GLU A 38 -8.79 -13.06 18.28
N ASP A 39 -7.57 -12.55 18.02
CA ASP A 39 -6.47 -12.54 18.98
C ASP A 39 -5.51 -11.36 18.75
N VAL A 40 -5.52 -10.39 19.66
CA VAL A 40 -4.62 -9.23 19.61
C VAL A 40 -3.13 -9.63 19.71
N SER A 41 -2.84 -10.77 20.34
CA SER A 41 -1.46 -11.27 20.49
C SER A 41 -0.82 -11.65 19.14
N CYS A 42 -1.62 -11.79 18.07
CA CYS A 42 -1.13 -12.08 16.72
C CYS A 42 -0.43 -10.88 16.06
N PHE A 43 -0.53 -9.68 16.61
CA PHE A 43 -0.05 -8.45 15.98
C PHE A 43 1.44 -8.49 15.58
N PRO A 44 2.39 -8.97 16.40
CA PRO A 44 3.79 -9.09 16.00
C PRO A 44 3.99 -10.03 14.80
N THR A 45 3.19 -11.09 14.69
CA THR A 45 3.23 -12.01 13.55
C THR A 45 2.73 -11.33 12.29
N LEU A 46 1.64 -10.56 12.36
CA LEU A 46 1.12 -9.80 11.21
C LEU A 46 2.16 -8.80 10.68
N VAL A 47 2.82 -8.08 11.59
CA VAL A 47 3.88 -7.12 11.21
C VAL A 47 5.05 -7.85 10.56
N ARG A 48 5.53 -8.94 11.15
CA ARG A 48 6.63 -9.74 10.56
C ARG A 48 6.25 -10.25 9.17
N THR A 49 5.07 -10.82 9.03
CA THR A 49 4.57 -11.33 7.74
C THR A 49 4.48 -10.22 6.69
N GLU A 50 3.98 -9.04 7.05
CA GLU A 50 3.95 -7.90 6.13
C GLU A 50 5.36 -7.52 5.67
N VAL A 51 6.33 -7.42 6.60
CA VAL A 51 7.71 -7.02 6.29
C VAL A 51 8.45 -8.06 5.46
N GLU A 52 8.38 -9.34 5.83
CA GLU A 52 9.07 -10.44 5.13
C GLU A 52 8.51 -10.60 3.71
N LEU A 53 7.18 -10.63 3.57
CA LEU A 53 6.57 -10.80 2.25
C LEU A 53 6.70 -9.54 1.38
N ALA A 54 6.76 -8.35 1.98
CA ALA A 54 7.07 -7.13 1.24
C ALA A 54 8.49 -7.23 0.64
N ALA A 55 9.48 -7.65 1.44
CA ALA A 55 10.85 -7.85 0.97
C ALA A 55 10.96 -8.91 -0.14
N GLU A 56 10.27 -10.05 0.01
CA GLU A 56 10.24 -11.09 -1.04
C GLU A 56 9.63 -10.59 -2.36
N ARG A 57 8.62 -9.72 -2.29
CA ARG A 57 7.95 -9.17 -3.47
C ARG A 57 8.73 -8.05 -4.15
N GLU A 58 9.56 -7.33 -3.40
CA GLU A 58 10.20 -6.09 -3.83
C GLU A 58 11.70 -6.25 -4.15
N GLY A 59 12.32 -7.37 -3.79
CA GLY A 59 13.76 -7.56 -3.98
C GLY A 59 14.57 -6.59 -3.10
N GLU A 60 15.60 -5.94 -3.66
CA GLU A 60 16.47 -4.98 -2.94
C GLU A 60 15.92 -3.52 -2.91
N SER A 61 14.65 -3.29 -3.24
CA SER A 61 14.08 -1.93 -3.20
C SER A 61 13.71 -1.52 -1.78
N ILE A 62 14.45 -0.55 -1.24
CA ILE A 62 14.21 -0.03 0.11
C ILE A 62 13.27 1.19 -0.01
N GLY A 63 11.97 0.99 -0.16
CA GLY A 63 11.02 2.09 -0.29
C GLY A 63 9.55 1.69 -0.24
N ILE A 64 8.69 2.60 0.24
CA ILE A 64 7.23 2.36 0.27
C ILE A 64 6.70 2.40 -1.16
N HIS A 65 6.16 1.29 -1.65
CA HIS A 65 5.42 1.25 -2.90
C HIS A 65 4.01 1.81 -2.72
N LEU A 66 3.60 2.67 -3.66
CA LEU A 66 2.25 3.26 -3.68
C LEU A 66 1.42 2.65 -4.82
N ILE A 67 0.14 2.45 -4.55
CA ILE A 67 -0.87 2.11 -5.56
C ILE A 67 -1.83 3.28 -5.66
N ALA A 68 -2.24 3.62 -6.88
CA ALA A 68 -3.24 4.64 -7.13
C ALA A 68 -4.38 4.08 -8.00
N SER A 69 -5.60 4.59 -7.78
CA SER A 69 -6.69 4.56 -8.75
C SER A 69 -6.85 5.94 -9.33
N ALA A 70 -6.94 6.01 -10.66
CA ALA A 70 -7.19 7.25 -11.37
C ALA A 70 -8.06 6.96 -12.60
N ARG A 71 -8.92 7.90 -12.92
CA ARG A 71 -9.81 7.86 -14.09
C ARG A 71 -9.40 8.93 -15.09
N ARG A 72 -9.62 8.65 -16.37
CA ARG A 72 -9.59 9.70 -17.39
C ARG A 72 -10.91 10.48 -17.28
N PRO A 73 -10.87 11.81 -17.14
CA PRO A 73 -12.08 12.63 -17.22
C PRO A 73 -12.72 12.47 -18.60
N ASP A 74 -14.05 12.50 -18.63
CA ASP A 74 -14.87 12.33 -19.85
C ASP A 74 -14.76 13.53 -20.80
#